data_AF-A0A537MYW4-F1
#
_entry.id   AF-A0A537MYW4-F1
#
_cell.length_a   1.000
_cell.length_b   1.000
_cell.length_c   1.000
_cell.angle_alpha   90.00
_cell.angle_beta   90.00
_cell.angle_gamma   90.00
#
_symmetry.space_group_name_H-M   'P 1'
#
loop_
_entity.id
_entity.type
_entity.pdbx_description
1 polymer ?
#
loop_
_entity_poly.entity_id
_entity_poly.type
_entity_poly.pdbx_seq_one_letter_code
_entity_poly.pdbx_strand_id
1 'polypeptide(L)'
;MPGDGKTIDDPELLMEAMEAREELHEAGSIAQVDALAAKVRDELQRALAGLARLFLANDKPAIRKALLRLRYLDKFAEEARARRSNLGTNLGKS
;
A
#
# COMPACT_ATOMS: atom_id res chain seq x y z
N MET A 1 3.33 22.33 -7.63
CA MET A 1 2.80 21.62 -6.45
C MET A 1 3.99 21.18 -5.62
N PRO A 2 4.18 21.69 -4.40
CA PRO A 2 5.22 21.17 -3.50
C PRO A 2 4.95 19.68 -3.24
N GLY A 3 5.98 18.85 -3.22
CA GLY A 3 5.81 17.42 -3.00
C GLY A 3 5.25 17.14 -1.61
N ASP A 4 4.05 16.58 -1.53
CA ASP A 4 3.43 16.07 -0.28
C ASP A 4 4.10 14.79 0.24
N GLY A 5 5.41 14.66 -0.01
CA GLY A 5 6.27 13.61 0.49
C GLY A 5 6.69 13.94 1.90
N LYS A 6 5.85 13.61 2.89
CA LYS A 6 6.45 13.14 4.15
C LYS A 6 7.14 11.84 3.77
N THR A 7 8.46 11.90 3.60
CA THR A 7 9.32 10.72 3.52
C THR A 7 8.84 9.76 4.60
N ILE A 8 8.60 8.50 4.24
CA ILE A 8 8.38 7.46 5.24
C ILE A 8 9.65 7.46 6.09
N ASP A 9 9.55 7.94 7.31
CA ASP A 9 10.65 8.12 8.26
C ASP A 9 11.00 6.82 9.00
N ASP A 10 10.28 5.75 8.70
CA ASP A 10 10.57 4.37 9.06
C ASP A 10 11.28 3.66 7.88
N PRO A 11 12.61 3.41 7.96
CA PRO A 11 13.38 2.81 6.87
C PRO A 11 12.88 1.44 6.44
N GLU A 12 12.34 0.64 7.37
CA GLU A 12 11.81 -0.69 7.06
C GLU A 12 10.55 -0.55 6.20
N LEU A 13 9.63 0.34 6.61
CA LEU A 13 8.41 0.60 5.86
C LEU A 13 8.70 1.25 4.51
N LEU A 14 9.75 2.07 4.42
CA LEU A 14 10.18 2.64 3.14
C LEU A 14 10.68 1.57 2.18
N MET A 15 11.53 0.64 2.64
CA MET A 15 12.05 -0.46 1.83
C MET A 15 10.91 -1.35 1.33
N GLU A 16 10.03 -1.78 2.23
CA GLU A 16 8.84 -2.56 1.90
C GLU A 16 7.95 -1.83 0.88
N ALA A 17 7.76 -0.52 1.07
CA ALA A 17 6.97 0.30 0.16
C ALA A 17 7.57 0.39 -1.24
N MET A 18 8.90 0.43 -1.34
CA MET A 18 9.63 0.45 -2.60
C MET A 18 9.54 -0.88 -3.32
N GLU A 19 9.80 -2.00 -2.63
CA GLU A 19 9.73 -3.36 -3.19
C GLU A 19 8.33 -3.66 -3.74
N ALA A 20 7.28 -3.35 -2.98
CA ALA A 20 5.91 -3.56 -3.44
C ALA A 20 5.57 -2.70 -4.67
N ARG A 21 6.10 -1.47 -4.74
CA ARG A 21 5.90 -0.59 -5.91
C ARG A 21 6.63 -1.10 -7.15
N GLU A 22 7.82 -1.67 -6.98
CA GLU A 22 8.55 -2.35 -8.05
C GLU A 22 7.73 -3.55 -8.57
N GLU A 23 7.23 -4.40 -7.67
CA GLU A 23 6.37 -5.54 -8.01
C GLU A 23 5.10 -5.11 -8.77
N LEU A 24 4.46 -4.01 -8.34
CA LEU A 24 3.29 -3.45 -9.03
C LEU A 24 3.62 -2.88 -10.41
N HIS A 25 4.79 -2.26 -10.55
CA HIS A 25 5.25 -1.73 -11.82
C HIS A 25 5.52 -2.86 -12.83
N GLU A 26 6.19 -3.93 -12.36
CA GLU A 26 6.52 -5.12 -13.14
C GLU A 26 5.31 -6.01 -13.47
N ALA A 27 4.20 -5.89 -12.73
CA ALA A 27 2.97 -6.62 -13.02
C ALA A 27 2.49 -6.37 -14.47
N GLY A 28 2.55 -7.41 -15.30
CA GLY A 28 2.22 -7.35 -16.72
C GLY A 28 0.77 -7.71 -17.05
N SER A 29 -0.01 -8.14 -16.05
CA SER A 29 -1.38 -8.60 -16.25
C SER A 29 -2.33 -8.08 -15.17
N ILE A 30 -3.62 -8.00 -15.52
CA ILE A 30 -4.69 -7.64 -14.57
C ILE A 30 -4.70 -8.60 -13.38
N ALA A 31 -4.50 -9.90 -13.63
CA ALA A 31 -4.49 -10.93 -12.58
C ALA A 31 -3.38 -10.70 -11.54
N GLN A 32 -2.16 -10.32 -11.97
CA GLN A 32 -1.06 -9.99 -11.06
C GLN A 32 -1.38 -8.74 -10.22
N VAL A 33 -1.95 -7.70 -10.83
CA VAL A 33 -2.36 -6.50 -10.10
C VAL A 33 -3.48 -6.80 -9.11
N ASP A 34 -4.45 -7.63 -9.49
CA ASP A 34 -5.56 -8.04 -8.60
C ASP A 34 -5.06 -8.86 -7.40
N ALA A 35 -4.04 -9.70 -7.59
CA ALA A 35 -3.38 -10.44 -6.50
C ALA A 35 -2.66 -9.50 -5.53
N LEU A 36 -1.91 -8.52 -6.02
CA LEU A 36 -1.27 -7.48 -5.20
C LEU A 36 -2.31 -6.66 -4.42
N ALA A 37 -3.38 -6.26 -5.09
CA ALA A 37 -4.47 -5.53 -4.44
C ALA A 37 -5.17 -6.38 -3.36
N ALA A 38 -5.28 -7.70 -3.55
CA ALA A 38 -5.82 -8.60 -2.53
C ALA A 38 -4.91 -8.69 -1.31
N LYS A 39 -3.60 -8.86 -1.52
CA LYS A 39 -2.60 -8.87 -0.44
C LYS A 39 -2.67 -7.60 0.40
N VAL A 40 -2.71 -6.43 -0.24
CA VAL A 40 -2.79 -5.14 0.46
C VAL A 40 -4.11 -4.97 1.22
N ARG A 41 -5.24 -5.44 0.67
CA ARG A 41 -6.51 -5.44 1.41
C ARG A 41 -6.44 -6.28 2.68
N ASP A 42 -5.84 -7.47 2.60
CA ASP A 42 -5.66 -8.34 3.77
C ASP A 42 -4.76 -7.70 4.82
N GLU A 43 -3.66 -7.06 4.40
CA GLU A 43 -2.76 -6.34 5.31
C GLU A 43 -3.46 -5.16 5.98
N LEU A 44 -4.28 -4.42 5.25
CA LEU A 44 -5.06 -3.31 5.80
C LEU A 44 -6.04 -3.79 6.88
N GLN A 45 -6.74 -4.91 6.64
CA GLN A 45 -7.61 -5.52 7.65
C GLN A 45 -6.84 -5.96 8.90
N ARG A 46 -5.66 -6.58 8.73
CA ARG A 46 -4.81 -6.99 9.86
C ARG A 46 -4.29 -5.79 10.65
N ALA A 47 -3.87 -4.72 9.96
CA ALA A 47 -3.38 -3.50 10.59
C ALA A 47 -4.49 -2.79 11.38
N LEU A 48 -5.70 -2.69 10.82
CA LEU A 48 -6.87 -2.15 11.51
C LEU A 48 -7.25 -2.97 12.75
N ALA A 49 -7.29 -4.30 12.63
CA ALA A 49 -7.59 -5.19 13.75
C ALA A 49 -6.54 -5.12 14.87
N GLY A 50 -5.28 -4.84 14.51
CA GLY A 50 -4.18 -4.63 15.47
C GLY A 50 -4.27 -3.29 16.21
N LEU A 51 -4.83 -2.26 15.57
CA LEU A 51 -4.84 -0.89 16.08
C LEU A 51 -5.58 -0.77 17.43
N ALA A 52 -6.69 -1.50 17.60
CA ALA A 52 -7.46 -1.50 18.85
C ALA A 52 -6.62 -1.95 20.06
N ARG A 53 -5.77 -2.98 19.89
CA ARG A 53 -4.88 -3.47 20.95
C ARG A 53 -3.81 -2.43 21.31
N LEU A 54 -3.27 -1.72 20.31
CA LEU A 54 -2.28 -0.68 20.53
C LEU A 54 -2.86 0.52 21.30
N PHE A 55 -4.11 0.90 20.99
CA PHE A 55 -4.83 1.93 21.75
C PHE A 55 -5.05 1.53 23.21
N LEU A 56 -5.49 0.29 23.47
CA LEU A 56 -5.66 -0.21 24.83
C LEU A 56 -4.35 -0.25 25.62
N ALA A 57 -3.24 -0.58 24.96
CA ALA A 57 -1.91 -0.57 25.55
C ALA A 57 -1.32 0.85 25.73
N ASN A 58 -1.97 1.89 25.19
CA ASN A 58 -1.46 3.27 25.14
C ASN A 58 -0.05 3.38 24.53
N ASP A 59 0.28 2.48 23.60
CA ASP A 59 1.59 2.42 22.95
C ASP A 59 1.66 3.42 21.79
N LYS A 60 1.90 4.69 22.13
CA LYS A 60 1.94 5.80 21.17
C LYS A 60 2.94 5.58 20.02
N PRO A 61 4.18 5.10 20.26
CA PRO A 61 5.10 4.74 19.18
C PRO A 61 4.52 3.70 18.21
N ALA A 62 3.98 2.59 18.73
CA ALA A 62 3.41 1.54 17.88
C ALA A 62 2.18 2.02 17.11
N ILE A 63 1.33 2.84 17.73
CA ILE A 63 0.18 3.48 17.06
C ILE A 63 0.66 4.32 15.87
N ARG A 64 1.70 5.15 16.05
CA ARG A 64 2.24 5.96 14.95
C ARG A 64 2.76 5.11 13.79
N LYS A 65 3.52 4.05 14.07
CA LYS A 65 4.02 3.12 13.04
C LYS A 65 2.86 2.43 12.30
N ALA A 66 1.84 1.97 13.03
CA ALA A 66 0.66 1.36 12.45
C ALA A 66 -0.14 2.33 11.55
N LEU A 67 -0.31 3.59 11.97
CA LEU A 67 -0.98 4.63 11.17
C LEU A 67 -0.18 4.99 9.90
N LEU A 68 1.15 5.06 9.99
CA LEU A 68 2.01 5.31 8.84
C LEU A 68 1.89 4.17 7.82
N ARG A 69 1.88 2.92 8.29
CA ARG A 69 1.64 1.74 7.45
C ARG A 69 0.26 1.78 6.79
N LEU A 70 -0.79 2.10 7.53
CA LEU A 70 -2.15 2.22 6.99
C LEU A 70 -2.23 3.26 5.86
N ARG A 71 -1.61 4.43 6.04
CA ARG A 71 -1.53 5.46 5.00
C ARG A 71 -0.81 4.95 3.75
N TYR A 72 0.28 4.20 3.93
CA TYR A 72 0.99 3.58 2.82
C TYR A 72 0.13 2.56 2.07
N LEU A 73 -0.53 1.64 2.79
CA LEU A 73 -1.38 0.60 2.20
C LEU A 73 -2.54 1.20 1.39
N ASP A 74 -3.15 2.27 1.91
CA ASP A 74 -4.19 3.02 1.19
C ASP A 74 -3.65 3.63 -0.11
N LYS A 75 -2.48 4.28 -0.04
CA LYS A 75 -1.83 4.84 -1.24
C LYS A 75 -1.48 3.76 -2.28
N PHE A 76 -0.99 2.60 -1.84
CA PHE A 76 -0.70 1.49 -2.71
C PHE A 76 -1.97 0.95 -3.40
N ALA A 77 -3.09 0.87 -2.67
CA ALA A 77 -4.36 0.44 -3.25
C ALA A 77 -4.81 1.36 -4.40
N GLU A 78 -4.61 2.67 -4.26
CA GLU A 78 -4.86 3.63 -5.36
C GLU A 78 -3.93 3.40 -6.56
N GLU A 79 -2.63 3.19 -6.31
CA GLU A 79 -1.63 2.91 -7.35
C GLU A 79 -1.99 1.62 -8.11
N ALA A 80 -2.43 0.58 -7.40
CA ALA A 80 -2.86 -0.68 -8.00
C ALA A 80 -4.11 -0.52 -8.88
N ARG A 81 -5.11 0.26 -8.44
CA ARG A 81 -6.28 0.58 -9.27
C ARG A 81 -5.90 1.32 -10.53
N ALA A 82 -4.98 2.29 -10.44
CA ALA A 82 -4.48 3.01 -11.61
C ALA A 82 -3.75 2.09 -12.60
N ARG A 83 -2.86 1.22 -12.09
CA ARG A 83 -2.14 0.22 -12.92
C ARG A 83 -3.10 -0.72 -13.64
N ARG A 84 -4.12 -1.23 -12.93
CA ARG A 84 -5.16 -2.10 -13.48
C ARG A 84 -5.91 -1.43 -14.63
N SER A 85 -6.33 -0.18 -14.46
CA SER A 85 -7.03 0.59 -15.49
C SER A 85 -6.16 0.82 -16.73
N ASN A 86 -4.87 1.08 -16.55
CA ASN A 86 -3.92 1.25 -17.66
C ASN A 86 -3.74 -0.04 -18.48
N LEU A 87 -3.62 -1.20 -17.80
CA LEU A 87 -3.53 -2.49 -18.48
C LEU A 87 -4.83 -2.84 -19.23
N GLY A 88 -5.99 -2.57 -18.63
CA GLY A 88 -7.30 -2.77 -19.29
C GLY A 88 -7.50 -1.87 -20.51
N THR A 89 -7.01 -0.63 -20.47
CA THR A 89 -7.13 0.30 -21.61
C THR A 89 -6.22 -0.09 -22.77
N ASN A 90 -5.04 -0.65 -22.50
CA ASN A 90 -4.10 -1.08 -23.55
C ASN A 90 -4.59 -2.33 -24.31
N LEU A 91 -5.37 -3.20 -23.68
CA LEU A 91 -5.99 -4.38 -24.32
C LEU A 91 -7.07 -4.03 -25.35
N GLY A 92 -7.68 -2.84 -25.26
CA GLY A 92 -8.71 -2.37 -26.21
C GLY A 92 -8.17 -1.55 -27.39
N LYS A 93 -6.85 -1.37 -27.49
CA LYS A 93 -6.18 -0.56 -28.53
C LYS A 93 -5.30 -1.38 -29.49
N SER A 94 -5.37 -2.71 -29.45
CA SER A 94 -4.64 -3.61 -30.35
C SER A 94 -5.57 -4.25 -31.36
#